data_AF-A0A327NJT3-F1
#
_entry.id   AF-A0A327NJT3-F1
#
_cell.length_a   1.000
_cell.length_b   1.000
_cell.length_c   1.000
_cell.angle_alpha   90.00
_cell.angle_beta   90.00
_cell.angle_gamma   90.00
#
_symmetry.space_group_name_H-M   'P 1'
#
loop_
_entity.id
_entity.type
_entity.pdbx_description
1 polymer ?
#
loop_
_entity_poly.entity_id
_entity_poly.type
_entity_poly.pdbx_seq_one_letter_code
_entity_poly.pdbx_strand_id
1 'polypeptide(L)'
;MDHYGVKPASQQNYGGYNVPTPDLLKAYEDTLKDQRFSASIGFYTGPSPLIGITSYNRTPYIKKYLHPHAVYGQTADNGPIYRYAEVLLMLAEVTNEQGRQADAVAYLNQVRARAGLLPLAAGSQTDLRTSILKERQIELVFENKRWHDLVRSGLAVQVLSAKGAKIKANPQAYYYPAGSAPISTAFNVTDRDLLYPIPVSEIITNPDLKQNPGY
;
A
#
# COMPACT_ATOMS: atom_id res chain seq x y z
N MET A 1 13.90 -5.86 -0.92
CA MET A 1 12.61 -5.67 -1.61
C MET A 1 12.95 -5.84 -3.05
N ASP A 2 12.55 -6.97 -3.63
CA ASP A 2 13.30 -7.56 -4.72
C ASP A 2 12.51 -7.45 -6.01
N HIS A 3 13.23 -7.10 -7.09
CA HIS A 3 12.64 -6.74 -8.37
C HIS A 3 13.31 -7.55 -9.45
N TYR A 4 12.55 -8.49 -9.99
CA TYR A 4 13.03 -9.43 -10.99
C TYR A 4 13.46 -8.69 -12.27
N GLY A 5 14.59 -9.15 -12.82
CA GLY A 5 15.21 -8.80 -14.11
C GLY A 5 15.41 -7.32 -14.47
N VAL A 6 15.78 -6.52 -13.47
CA VAL A 6 16.63 -5.34 -13.70
C VAL A 6 18.10 -5.78 -13.54
N LYS A 7 18.99 -5.42 -14.48
CA LYS A 7 20.45 -5.65 -14.36
C LYS A 7 21.00 -4.96 -13.09
N PRO A 8 22.05 -5.53 -12.48
CA PRO A 8 22.01 -6.09 -11.13
C PRO A 8 21.80 -5.04 -10.01
N ALA A 9 20.72 -5.23 -9.24
CA ALA A 9 20.72 -5.00 -7.80
C ALA A 9 20.13 -6.20 -7.02
N SER A 10 19.49 -7.18 -7.65
CA SER A 10 19.07 -8.41 -6.94
C SER A 10 19.03 -9.64 -7.85
N GLN A 11 20.05 -10.51 -7.77
CA GLN A 11 20.04 -11.89 -8.28
C GLN A 11 19.43 -12.89 -7.26
N GLN A 12 18.28 -12.61 -6.64
CA GLN A 12 17.61 -13.58 -5.75
C GLN A 12 16.63 -14.46 -6.57
N ASN A 13 16.62 -15.78 -6.33
CA ASN A 13 15.78 -16.78 -7.01
C ASN A 13 14.44 -17.07 -6.30
N TYR A 14 14.10 -16.31 -5.25
CA TYR A 14 12.87 -16.45 -4.46
C TYR A 14 12.32 -15.06 -4.12
N GLY A 15 11.00 -14.88 -4.05
CA GLY A 15 10.41 -13.57 -3.73
C GLY A 15 9.04 -13.65 -3.09
N GLY A 16 8.67 -12.56 -2.42
CA GLY A 16 7.45 -12.44 -1.62
C GLY A 16 6.23 -11.91 -2.40
N TYR A 17 5.07 -11.97 -1.75
CA TYR A 17 3.74 -11.67 -2.32
C TYR A 17 3.37 -10.17 -2.41
N ASN A 18 4.32 -9.25 -2.24
CA ASN A 18 4.05 -7.80 -2.19
C ASN A 18 4.12 -7.15 -3.59
N VAL A 19 3.03 -7.30 -4.35
CA VAL A 19 2.88 -6.75 -5.71
C VAL A 19 1.93 -5.54 -5.70
N PRO A 20 2.29 -4.40 -6.29
CA PRO A 20 1.38 -3.27 -6.44
C PRO A 20 0.12 -3.68 -7.19
N THR A 21 -1.06 -3.54 -6.57
CA THR A 21 -2.31 -4.02 -7.18
C THR A 21 -2.80 -3.09 -8.30
N PRO A 22 -3.61 -3.58 -9.27
CA PRO A 22 -4.20 -2.73 -10.30
C PRO A 22 -4.99 -1.54 -9.73
N ASP A 23 -5.71 -1.72 -8.63
CA ASP A 23 -6.41 -0.64 -7.92
C ASP A 23 -5.45 0.44 -7.40
N LEU A 24 -4.23 0.08 -7.03
CA LEU A 24 -3.20 1.04 -6.60
C LEU A 24 -2.61 1.77 -7.81
N LEU A 25 -2.36 1.06 -8.92
CA LEU A 25 -1.88 1.70 -10.14
C LEU A 25 -2.88 2.75 -10.65
N LYS A 26 -4.17 2.41 -10.63
CA LYS A 26 -5.29 3.31 -10.97
C LYS A 26 -5.53 4.39 -9.92
N ALA A 27 -4.93 4.29 -8.74
CA ALA A 27 -5.14 5.24 -7.68
C ALA A 27 -4.36 6.55 -7.90
N TYR A 28 -3.31 6.55 -8.71
CA TYR A 28 -2.60 7.77 -9.08
C TYR A 28 -3.47 8.62 -10.00
N GLU A 29 -3.48 9.94 -9.77
CA GLU A 29 -4.30 10.90 -10.54
C GLU A 29 -3.86 10.97 -12.00
N ASP A 30 -2.55 11.02 -12.24
CA ASP A 30 -1.95 11.01 -13.56
C ASP A 30 -0.58 10.32 -13.46
N THR A 31 -0.45 9.12 -14.03
CA THR A 31 0.79 8.33 -13.94
C THR A 31 1.96 8.92 -14.72
N LEU A 32 1.72 9.90 -15.59
CA LEU A 32 2.76 10.59 -16.36
C LEU A 32 3.25 11.86 -15.63
N LYS A 33 2.37 12.53 -14.88
CA LYS A 33 2.70 13.77 -14.16
C LYS A 33 3.05 13.56 -12.69
N ASP A 34 2.41 12.60 -12.02
CA ASP A 34 2.71 12.29 -10.63
C ASP A 34 4.09 11.64 -10.53
N GLN A 35 5.07 12.43 -10.09
CA GLN A 35 6.47 12.03 -10.00
C GLN A 35 6.67 10.81 -9.08
N ARG A 36 5.71 10.53 -8.20
CA ARG A 36 5.78 9.41 -7.26
C ARG A 36 5.52 8.07 -7.95
N PHE A 37 4.82 8.05 -9.07
CA PHE A 37 4.49 6.80 -9.76
C PHE A 37 5.76 6.06 -10.19
N SER A 38 6.65 6.72 -10.93
CA SER A 38 7.90 6.13 -11.42
C SER A 38 8.98 5.97 -10.34
N ALA A 39 8.85 6.70 -9.23
CA ALA A 39 9.69 6.54 -8.04
C ALA A 39 9.27 5.30 -7.21
N SER A 40 7.97 5.03 -7.12
CA SER A 40 7.45 3.97 -6.22
C SER A 40 7.20 2.64 -6.94
N ILE A 41 6.93 2.67 -8.24
CA ILE A 41 6.52 1.50 -9.02
C ILE A 41 7.45 1.34 -10.22
N GLY A 42 7.99 0.13 -10.36
CA GLY A 42 8.66 -0.33 -11.57
C GLY A 42 7.86 -1.45 -12.24
N PHE A 43 8.24 -1.81 -13.46
CA PHE A 43 7.61 -2.90 -14.20
C PHE A 43 8.67 -3.85 -14.72
N TYR A 44 8.38 -5.14 -14.68
CA TYR A 44 9.23 -6.17 -15.23
C TYR A 44 8.53 -6.99 -16.31
N THR A 45 9.26 -7.28 -17.38
CA THR A 45 8.89 -8.23 -18.42
C THR A 45 10.06 -9.18 -18.63
N GLY A 46 9.81 -10.48 -18.52
CA GLY A 46 10.85 -11.49 -18.66
C GLY A 46 10.45 -12.84 -18.08
N PRO A 47 11.37 -13.83 -18.04
CA PRO A 47 11.08 -15.14 -17.49
C PRO A 47 10.69 -15.05 -16.01
N SER A 48 9.80 -15.96 -15.59
CA SER A 48 9.39 -16.10 -14.18
C SER A 48 10.01 -17.37 -13.59
N PRO A 49 10.60 -17.30 -12.38
CA PRO A 49 11.08 -18.49 -11.67
C PRO A 49 9.95 -19.25 -10.95
N LEU A 50 8.73 -18.70 -10.91
CA LEU A 50 7.61 -19.29 -10.21
C LEU A 50 6.99 -20.46 -10.99
N ILE A 51 6.80 -21.59 -10.30
CA ILE A 51 6.13 -22.77 -10.86
C ILE A 51 4.73 -22.37 -11.38
N GLY A 52 4.43 -22.70 -12.64
CA GLY A 52 3.14 -22.40 -13.27
C GLY A 52 3.05 -20.99 -13.89
N ILE A 53 4.10 -20.18 -13.82
CA ILE A 53 4.19 -18.89 -14.52
C ILE A 53 5.41 -18.92 -15.45
N THR A 54 5.18 -18.90 -16.76
CA THR A 54 6.24 -18.99 -17.78
C THR A 54 6.99 -17.67 -17.98
N SER A 55 6.28 -16.55 -17.88
CA SER A 55 6.88 -15.21 -17.96
C SER A 55 6.04 -14.16 -17.22
N TYR A 56 6.72 -13.14 -16.73
CA TYR A 56 6.11 -11.89 -16.33
C TYR A 56 5.91 -11.01 -17.57
N ASN A 57 4.71 -10.44 -17.70
CA ASN A 57 4.40 -9.46 -18.72
C ASN A 57 4.01 -8.15 -18.05
N ARG A 58 4.93 -7.18 -18.06
CA ARG A 58 4.74 -5.85 -17.47
C ARG A 58 4.14 -5.94 -16.05
N THR A 59 4.68 -6.85 -15.25
CA THR A 59 4.25 -7.06 -13.85
C THR A 59 4.84 -5.96 -12.98
N PRO A 60 4.02 -5.26 -12.16
CA PRO A 60 4.52 -4.17 -11.34
C PRO A 60 5.32 -4.70 -10.15
N TYR A 61 6.24 -3.87 -9.67
CA TYR A 61 7.02 -4.14 -8.47
C TYR A 61 7.28 -2.85 -7.69
N ILE A 62 7.62 -2.96 -6.41
CA ILE A 62 7.79 -1.81 -5.52
C ILE A 62 9.18 -1.18 -5.66
N LYS A 63 9.38 -0.27 -6.60
CA LYS A 63 10.68 0.36 -6.85
C LYS A 63 11.19 1.29 -5.73
N LYS A 64 10.32 1.68 -4.79
CA LYS A 64 10.60 2.71 -3.75
C LYS A 64 11.85 2.45 -2.91
N TYR A 65 12.21 1.18 -2.72
CA TYR A 65 13.37 0.73 -1.94
C TYR A 65 14.32 -0.11 -2.80
N LEU A 66 14.44 0.26 -4.09
CA LEU A 66 15.36 -0.35 -5.03
C LEU A 66 16.47 0.65 -5.36
N HIS A 67 17.41 0.78 -4.45
CA HIS A 67 18.63 1.54 -4.68
C HIS A 67 19.81 0.60 -4.99
N PRO A 68 20.75 1.03 -5.88
CA PRO A 68 21.97 0.29 -6.12
C PRO A 68 22.78 0.08 -4.83
N HIS A 69 23.41 -1.08 -4.70
CA HIS A 69 24.30 -1.39 -3.58
C HIS A 69 25.53 -2.14 -4.08
N ALA A 70 26.65 -1.96 -3.38
CA ALA A 70 27.94 -2.52 -3.80
C ALA A 70 28.07 -4.03 -3.53
N VAL A 71 27.43 -4.53 -2.48
CA VAL A 71 27.50 -5.94 -2.06
C VAL A 71 26.12 -6.58 -2.15
N TYR A 72 25.99 -7.57 -3.01
CA TYR A 72 24.74 -8.29 -3.22
C TYR A 72 24.14 -8.81 -1.91
N GLY A 73 22.84 -8.58 -1.71
CA GLY A 73 22.11 -8.97 -0.51
C GLY A 73 22.30 -8.02 0.68
N GLN A 74 23.09 -6.95 0.52
CA GLN A 74 23.32 -5.93 1.54
C GLN A 74 22.83 -4.58 1.05
N THR A 75 21.53 -4.32 1.23
CA THR A 75 20.96 -3.00 0.98
C THR A 75 21.32 -2.04 2.12
N ALA A 76 21.61 -0.78 1.78
CA ALA A 76 21.85 0.31 2.73
C ALA A 76 20.60 1.21 2.89
N ASP A 77 19.43 0.72 2.45
CA ASP A 77 18.19 1.50 2.51
C ASP A 77 17.68 1.68 3.93
N ASN A 78 17.48 2.93 4.32
CA ASN A 78 16.76 3.28 5.54
C ASN A 78 15.25 3.25 5.30
N GLY A 79 14.52 2.57 6.18
CA GLY A 79 13.06 2.57 6.19
C GLY A 79 12.50 3.78 6.97
N PRO A 80 11.67 4.65 6.36
CA PRO A 80 11.07 5.76 7.09
C PRO A 80 10.05 5.24 8.11
N ILE A 81 10.24 5.59 9.39
CA ILE A 81 9.21 5.42 10.43
C ILE A 81 8.24 6.61 10.38
N TYR A 82 8.79 7.82 10.32
CA TYR A 82 8.07 9.05 10.06
C TYR A 82 8.88 9.94 9.11
N ARG A 83 8.19 10.73 8.31
CA ARG A 83 8.81 11.75 7.45
C ARG A 83 7.89 12.95 7.28
N TYR A 84 8.47 14.07 6.89
CA TYR A 84 7.78 15.37 6.89
C TYR A 84 6.44 15.38 6.11
N ALA A 85 6.35 14.68 4.97
CA ALA A 85 5.09 14.60 4.23
C ALA A 85 3.96 13.93 5.02
N GLU A 86 4.26 12.93 5.86
CA GLU A 86 3.26 12.31 6.73
C GLU A 86 2.75 13.31 7.77
N VAL A 87 3.65 14.15 8.33
CA VAL A 87 3.28 15.21 9.28
C VAL A 87 2.37 16.24 8.62
N LEU A 88 2.70 16.68 7.40
CA LEU A 88 1.82 17.59 6.63
C LEU A 88 0.44 16.99 6.40
N LEU A 89 0.35 15.70 6.09
CA LEU A 89 -0.93 15.03 5.87
C LEU A 89 -1.72 14.81 7.16
N MET A 90 -1.05 14.58 8.30
CA MET A 90 -1.71 14.57 9.62
C MET A 90 -2.25 15.96 9.98
N LEU A 91 -1.48 17.02 9.72
CA LEU A 91 -1.93 18.40 9.92
C LEU A 91 -3.12 18.73 9.01
N ALA A 92 -3.09 18.35 7.74
CA ALA A 92 -4.21 18.50 6.82
C ALA A 92 -5.46 17.82 7.37
N GLU A 93 -5.33 16.58 7.83
CA GLU A 93 -6.44 15.79 8.37
C GLU A 93 -7.06 16.43 9.62
N VAL A 94 -6.26 16.66 10.67
CA VAL A 94 -6.76 17.24 11.93
C VAL A 94 -7.37 18.63 11.69
N THR A 95 -6.75 19.44 10.84
CA THR A 95 -7.23 20.78 10.50
C THR A 95 -8.57 20.73 9.77
N ASN A 96 -8.78 19.75 8.89
CA ASN A 96 -10.06 19.54 8.22
C ASN A 96 -11.16 19.14 9.23
N GLU A 97 -10.85 18.23 10.16
CA GLU A 97 -11.79 17.80 11.19
C GLU A 97 -12.21 18.94 12.13
N GLN A 98 -11.34 19.93 12.33
CA GLN A 98 -11.63 21.15 13.09
C GLN A 98 -12.49 22.18 12.32
N GLY A 99 -12.92 21.90 11.09
CA GLY A 99 -13.71 22.83 10.29
C GLY A 99 -12.88 23.94 9.63
N ARG A 100 -11.56 23.75 9.48
CA ARG A 100 -10.66 24.72 8.84
C ARG A 100 -10.20 24.25 7.47
N GLN A 101 -11.14 24.04 6.55
CA GLN A 101 -10.87 23.46 5.22
C GLN A 101 -9.83 24.25 4.40
N ALA A 102 -9.83 25.58 4.51
CA ALA A 102 -8.86 26.45 3.81
C ALA A 102 -7.41 26.20 4.26
N ASP A 103 -7.19 26.03 5.56
CA ASP A 103 -5.87 25.72 6.12
C ASP A 103 -5.47 24.27 5.80
N ALA A 104 -6.44 23.34 5.89
CA ALA A 104 -6.21 21.92 5.62
C ALA A 104 -5.74 21.67 4.18
N VAL A 105 -6.40 22.32 3.20
CA VAL A 105 -6.03 22.16 1.79
C VAL A 105 -4.65 22.76 1.50
N ALA A 106 -4.21 23.79 2.25
CA ALA A 106 -2.87 24.34 2.11
C ALA A 106 -1.78 23.30 2.45
N TYR A 107 -1.95 22.55 3.55
CA TYR A 107 -1.02 21.46 3.89
C TYR A 107 -1.04 20.31 2.87
N LEU A 108 -2.23 19.93 2.40
CA LEU A 108 -2.38 18.93 1.35
C LEU A 108 -1.65 19.36 0.06
N ASN A 109 -1.80 20.62 -0.34
CA ASN A 109 -1.21 21.14 -1.57
C ASN A 109 0.31 21.25 -1.51
N GLN A 110 0.94 21.35 -0.33
CA GLN A 110 2.40 21.24 -0.21
C GLN A 110 2.91 19.86 -0.67
N VAL A 111 2.20 18.80 -0.31
CA VAL A 111 2.51 17.42 -0.72
C VAL A 111 2.30 17.24 -2.24
N ARG A 112 1.17 17.75 -2.74
CA ARG A 112 0.80 17.67 -4.16
C ARG A 112 1.76 18.44 -5.06
N ALA A 113 2.14 19.65 -4.67
CA ALA A 113 3.09 20.47 -5.42
C ALA A 113 4.45 19.77 -5.57
N ARG A 114 4.95 19.15 -4.48
CA ARG A 114 6.20 18.35 -4.51
C ARG A 114 6.09 17.10 -5.38
N ALA A 115 4.88 16.56 -5.56
CA ALA A 115 4.61 15.45 -6.47
C ALA A 115 4.40 15.88 -7.94
N GLY A 116 4.42 17.17 -8.25
CA GLY A 116 4.16 17.71 -9.59
C GLY A 116 2.67 17.77 -9.97
N LEU A 117 1.77 17.69 -8.99
CA LEU A 117 0.32 17.74 -9.20
C LEU A 117 -0.24 19.15 -9.01
N LEU A 118 -1.36 19.41 -9.67
CA LEU A 118 -2.11 20.66 -9.52
C LEU A 118 -2.68 20.77 -8.10
N PRO A 119 -2.75 21.99 -7.53
CA PRO A 119 -3.38 22.20 -6.23
C PRO A 119 -4.87 21.88 -6.31
N LEU A 120 -5.42 21.34 -5.23
CA LEU A 120 -6.86 21.20 -5.04
C LEU A 120 -7.42 22.47 -4.39
N ALA A 121 -8.67 22.78 -4.71
CA ALA A 121 -9.43 23.78 -3.97
C ALA A 121 -9.92 23.18 -2.63
N ALA A 122 -10.21 24.03 -1.66
CA ALA A 122 -10.97 23.61 -0.50
C ALA A 122 -12.35 23.11 -0.98
N GLY A 123 -12.79 21.97 -0.45
CA GLY A 123 -14.13 21.41 -0.67
C GLY A 123 -14.92 21.36 0.63
N SER A 124 -15.96 20.53 0.69
CA SER A 124 -16.59 20.19 1.96
C SER A 124 -15.62 19.44 2.88
N GLN A 125 -15.91 19.38 4.18
CA GLN A 125 -15.11 18.58 5.11
C GLN A 125 -15.00 17.12 4.66
N THR A 126 -16.10 16.55 4.16
CA THR A 126 -16.17 15.16 3.71
C THR A 126 -15.35 14.92 2.44
N ASP A 127 -15.44 15.82 1.47
CA ASP A 127 -14.68 15.71 0.23
C ASP A 127 -13.18 15.85 0.51
N LEU A 128 -12.81 16.84 1.33
CA LEU A 128 -11.41 17.07 1.69
C LEU A 128 -10.83 15.91 2.52
N ARG A 129 -11.61 15.30 3.42
CA ARG A 129 -11.22 14.07 4.15
C ARG A 129 -10.90 12.95 3.17
N THR A 130 -11.74 12.76 2.16
CA THR A 130 -11.55 11.75 1.12
C THR A 130 -10.28 12.03 0.32
N SER A 131 -10.04 13.27 -0.10
CA SER A 131 -8.81 13.69 -0.78
C SER A 131 -7.57 13.50 0.07
N ILE A 132 -7.61 13.81 1.37
CA ILE A 132 -6.48 13.61 2.29
C ILE A 132 -6.16 12.13 2.46
N LEU A 133 -7.16 11.27 2.71
CA LEU A 133 -6.95 9.82 2.83
C LEU A 133 -6.43 9.20 1.53
N LYS A 134 -6.85 9.74 0.39
CA LYS A 134 -6.34 9.37 -0.93
C LYS A 134 -4.89 9.78 -1.10
N GLU A 135 -4.54 11.01 -0.76
CA GLU A 135 -3.17 11.51 -0.85
C GLU A 135 -2.24 10.73 0.09
N ARG A 136 -2.68 10.40 1.31
CA ARG A 136 -1.97 9.51 2.23
C ARG A 136 -1.69 8.13 1.62
N GLN A 137 -2.67 7.53 0.93
CA GLN A 137 -2.49 6.24 0.26
C GLN A 137 -1.36 6.27 -0.77
N ILE A 138 -1.25 7.35 -1.55
CA ILE A 138 -0.26 7.48 -2.63
C ILE A 138 1.09 7.94 -2.10
N GLU A 139 1.11 8.98 -1.30
CA GLU A 139 2.33 9.54 -0.73
C GLU A 139 3.06 8.49 0.12
N LEU A 140 2.33 7.83 1.03
CA LEU A 140 2.86 6.87 2.01
C LEU A 140 2.79 5.43 1.52
N VAL A 141 2.67 5.23 0.20
CA VAL A 141 2.60 3.89 -0.39
C VAL A 141 3.86 3.09 -0.01
N PHE A 142 3.65 1.84 0.43
CA PHE A 142 4.70 0.91 0.88
C PHE A 142 5.45 1.30 2.17
N GLU A 143 4.93 2.25 2.95
CA GLU A 143 5.52 2.70 4.23
C GLU A 143 4.78 2.18 5.48
N ASN A 144 4.04 1.07 5.35
CA ASN A 144 3.24 0.46 6.44
C ASN A 144 2.13 1.36 7.04
N LYS A 145 1.64 2.36 6.30
CA LYS A 145 0.63 3.31 6.81
C LYS A 145 -0.82 2.96 6.48
N ARG A 146 -1.05 2.36 5.30
CA ARG A 146 -2.41 2.18 4.74
C ARG A 146 -3.34 1.34 5.63
N TRP A 147 -2.83 0.28 6.26
CA TRP A 147 -3.62 -0.54 7.17
C TRP A 147 -4.16 0.30 8.33
N HIS A 148 -3.28 1.02 9.02
CA HIS A 148 -3.66 1.87 10.15
C HIS A 148 -4.62 2.98 9.74
N ASP A 149 -4.43 3.59 8.56
CA ASP A 149 -5.37 4.58 8.02
C ASP A 149 -6.77 4.00 7.82
N LEU A 150 -6.88 2.77 7.30
CA LEU A 150 -8.16 2.11 7.10
C LEU A 150 -8.84 1.72 8.41
N VAL A 151 -8.08 1.20 9.37
CA VAL A 151 -8.62 0.79 10.68
C VAL A 151 -9.15 2.01 11.44
N ARG A 152 -8.33 3.05 11.59
CA ARG A 152 -8.69 4.24 12.39
C ARG A 152 -9.81 5.09 11.76
N SER A 153 -10.01 4.98 10.44
CA SER A 153 -11.11 5.66 9.73
C SER A 153 -12.38 4.81 9.65
N GLY A 154 -12.38 3.59 10.18
CA GLY A 154 -13.52 2.67 10.09
C GLY A 154 -13.78 2.13 8.68
N LEU A 155 -12.82 2.27 7.75
CA LEU A 155 -12.98 1.91 6.34
C LEU A 155 -12.41 0.53 5.99
N ALA A 156 -11.69 -0.13 6.90
CA ALA A 156 -10.98 -1.38 6.62
C ALA A 156 -11.87 -2.49 6.07
N VAL A 157 -12.96 -2.84 6.77
CA VAL A 157 -13.88 -3.90 6.33
C VAL A 157 -14.48 -3.59 4.97
N GLN A 158 -14.97 -2.36 4.77
CA GLN A 158 -15.58 -1.92 3.51
C GLN A 158 -14.58 -2.00 2.35
N VAL A 159 -13.41 -1.39 2.49
CA VAL A 159 -12.41 -1.27 1.41
C VAL A 159 -11.82 -2.63 1.07
N LEU A 160 -11.50 -3.46 2.07
CA LEU A 160 -10.86 -4.75 1.85
C LEU A 160 -11.84 -5.80 1.33
N SER A 161 -13.09 -5.80 1.78
CA SER A 161 -14.13 -6.66 1.23
C SER A 161 -14.42 -6.31 -0.23
N ALA A 162 -14.54 -5.01 -0.57
CA ALA A 162 -14.73 -4.57 -1.94
C ALA A 162 -13.55 -4.96 -2.85
N LYS A 163 -12.32 -4.82 -2.37
CA LYS A 163 -11.12 -5.29 -3.08
C LYS A 163 -11.14 -6.82 -3.27
N GLY A 164 -11.47 -7.56 -2.21
CA GLY A 164 -11.58 -9.01 -2.23
C GLY A 164 -12.58 -9.52 -3.27
N ALA A 165 -13.75 -8.89 -3.36
CA ALA A 165 -14.77 -9.22 -4.35
C ALA A 165 -14.25 -9.04 -5.79
N LYS A 166 -13.54 -7.95 -6.08
CA LYS A 166 -12.92 -7.73 -7.40
C LYS A 166 -11.86 -8.79 -7.72
N ILE A 167 -11.03 -9.17 -6.72
CA ILE A 167 -10.02 -10.21 -6.90
C ILE A 167 -10.69 -11.55 -7.20
N LYS A 168 -11.70 -11.95 -6.43
CA LYS A 168 -12.43 -13.22 -6.65
C LYS A 168 -13.13 -13.25 -8.01
N ALA A 169 -13.67 -12.12 -8.48
CA ALA A 169 -14.35 -12.02 -9.77
C ALA A 169 -13.40 -12.18 -10.97
N ASN A 170 -12.15 -11.72 -10.85
CA ASN A 170 -11.15 -11.87 -11.91
C ASN A 170 -9.72 -11.95 -11.31
N PRO A 171 -9.30 -13.12 -10.78
CA PRO A 171 -8.00 -13.24 -10.11
C PRO A 171 -6.83 -12.92 -11.03
N GLN A 172 -6.97 -13.19 -12.33
CA GLN A 172 -5.90 -13.05 -13.31
C GLN A 172 -5.61 -11.58 -13.62
N ALA A 173 -6.63 -10.70 -13.52
CA ALA A 173 -6.43 -9.26 -13.52
C ALA A 173 -5.62 -8.77 -12.30
N TYR A 174 -5.51 -9.57 -11.24
CA TYR A 174 -4.73 -9.32 -10.02
C TYR A 174 -3.49 -10.22 -9.93
N TYR A 175 -2.96 -10.65 -11.08
CA TYR A 175 -1.67 -11.34 -11.20
C TYR A 175 -1.64 -12.76 -10.61
N TYR A 176 -2.79 -13.38 -10.37
CA TYR A 176 -2.83 -14.82 -10.07
C TYR A 176 -2.46 -15.63 -11.34
N PRO A 177 -1.79 -16.79 -11.19
CA PRO A 177 -1.50 -17.68 -12.32
C PRO A 177 -2.77 -18.14 -13.03
N ALA A 178 -2.67 -18.47 -14.32
CA ALA A 178 -3.77 -19.06 -15.07
C ALA A 178 -4.30 -20.32 -14.35
N GLY A 179 -5.63 -20.41 -14.21
CA GLY A 179 -6.28 -21.51 -13.49
C GLY A 179 -6.20 -21.44 -11.96
N SER A 180 -5.57 -20.40 -11.39
CA SER A 180 -5.52 -20.18 -9.95
C SER A 180 -6.52 -19.11 -9.50
N ALA A 181 -6.95 -19.21 -8.25
CA ALA A 181 -7.83 -18.25 -7.60
C ALA A 181 -7.54 -18.23 -6.08
N PRO A 182 -7.93 -17.15 -5.37
CA PRO A 182 -7.95 -17.18 -3.91
C PRO A 182 -8.89 -18.29 -3.42
N ILE A 183 -8.58 -18.89 -2.26
CA ILE A 183 -9.51 -19.78 -1.58
C ILE A 183 -10.83 -19.05 -1.28
N SER A 184 -11.93 -19.79 -1.20
CA SER A 184 -13.29 -19.22 -1.04
C SER A 184 -13.42 -18.33 0.20
N THR A 185 -12.68 -18.65 1.27
CA THR A 185 -12.65 -17.91 2.54
C THR A 185 -11.70 -16.72 2.56
N ALA A 186 -10.88 -16.51 1.52
CA ALA A 186 -9.98 -15.37 1.44
C ALA A 186 -10.76 -14.05 1.37
N PHE A 187 -10.17 -12.97 1.88
CA PHE A 187 -10.75 -11.62 1.87
C PHE A 187 -12.14 -11.49 2.53
N ASN A 188 -12.55 -12.44 3.38
CA ASN A 188 -13.73 -12.32 4.22
C ASN A 188 -13.35 -11.54 5.49
N VAL A 189 -13.12 -10.22 5.33
CA VAL A 189 -12.67 -9.35 6.41
C VAL A 189 -13.85 -8.95 7.29
N THR A 190 -13.68 -9.13 8.60
CA THR A 190 -14.67 -8.79 9.64
C THR A 190 -14.04 -7.91 10.71
N ASP A 191 -14.83 -7.42 11.68
CA ASP A 191 -14.33 -6.61 12.78
C ASP A 191 -13.27 -7.33 13.63
N ARG A 192 -13.34 -8.67 13.71
CA ARG A 192 -12.29 -9.50 14.32
C ARG A 192 -10.92 -9.19 13.71
N ASP A 193 -10.86 -9.09 12.38
CA ASP A 193 -9.61 -8.97 11.62
C ASP A 193 -8.96 -7.59 11.73
N LEU A 194 -9.60 -6.64 12.44
CA LEU A 194 -9.03 -5.31 12.72
C LEU A 194 -7.97 -5.34 13.82
N LEU A 195 -7.89 -6.44 14.58
CA LEU A 195 -6.86 -6.70 15.58
C LEU A 195 -6.04 -7.93 15.18
N TYR A 196 -4.74 -7.90 15.47
CA TYR A 196 -3.92 -9.10 15.33
C TYR A 196 -4.22 -10.11 16.44
N PRO A 197 -4.15 -11.42 16.18
CA PRO A 197 -4.23 -12.40 17.24
C PRO A 197 -3.05 -12.23 18.20
N ILE A 198 -3.31 -12.40 19.49
CA ILE A 198 -2.25 -12.56 20.48
C ILE A 198 -1.54 -13.89 20.17
N PRO A 199 -0.20 -13.95 20.10
CA PRO A 199 0.50 -15.19 19.79
C PRO A 199 0.14 -16.29 20.80
N VAL A 200 -0.17 -17.48 20.29
CA VAL A 200 -0.63 -18.61 21.12
C VAL A 200 0.41 -19.00 22.18
N SER A 201 1.70 -18.85 21.89
CA SER A 201 2.78 -19.06 22.87
C SER A 201 2.65 -18.17 24.10
N GLU A 202 2.21 -16.92 23.93
CA GLU A 202 2.01 -15.98 25.05
C GLU A 202 0.82 -16.39 25.91
N ILE A 203 -0.26 -16.88 25.29
CA ILE A 203 -1.45 -17.39 25.99
C ILE A 203 -1.11 -18.67 26.78
N ILE A 204 -0.34 -19.57 26.20
CA ILE A 204 0.11 -20.79 26.88
C ILE A 204 1.02 -20.44 28.07
N THR A 205 1.91 -19.46 27.89
CA THR A 205 2.86 -19.03 28.94
C THR A 205 2.16 -18.29 30.07
N ASN A 206 1.15 -17.46 29.75
CA ASN A 206 0.36 -16.70 30.70
C ASN A 206 -1.14 -16.98 30.49
N PRO A 207 -1.73 -17.96 31.20
CA PRO A 207 -3.15 -18.31 31.07
C PRO A 207 -4.16 -17.20 31.42
N ASP A 208 -3.71 -16.14 32.10
CA ASP A 208 -4.54 -14.97 32.40
C ASP A 208 -4.70 -14.06 31.17
N LEU A 209 -3.79 -14.15 30.19
CA LEU A 209 -3.87 -13.43 28.93
C LEU A 209 -5.00 -13.98 28.06
N LYS A 210 -6.04 -13.19 27.85
CA LYS A 210 -7.20 -13.58 27.03
C LYS A 210 -7.00 -13.15 25.59
N GLN A 211 -7.41 -14.01 24.66
CA GLN A 211 -7.36 -13.76 23.23
C GLN A 211 -8.32 -12.63 22.82
N ASN A 212 -7.99 -11.93 21.74
CA ASN A 212 -8.89 -10.98 21.09
C ASN A 212 -10.18 -11.70 20.61
N PRO A 213 -11.36 -11.08 20.74
CA PRO A 213 -12.62 -11.74 20.38
C PRO A 213 -12.62 -12.29 18.94
N GLY A 214 -12.95 -13.58 18.79
CA GLY A 214 -13.08 -14.26 17.48
C GLY A 214 -11.84 -15.02 16.99
N TYR A 215 -10.72 -14.99 17.75
CA TYR A 215 -9.51 -15.77 17.49
C TYR A 215 -9.35 -16.95 18.46
#